data_AF-A0A6P6PRA1-F1
#
_entry.id   AF-A0A6P6PRA1-F1
#
_cell.length_a   1.000
_cell.length_b   1.000
_cell.length_c   1.000
_cell.angle_alpha   90.00
_cell.angle_beta   90.00
_cell.angle_gamma   90.00
#
_symmetry.space_group_name_H-M   'P 1'
#
loop_
_entity.id
_entity.type
_entity.pdbx_description
1 polymer ?
#
loop_
_entity_poly.entity_id
_entity_poly.type
_entity_poly.pdbx_seq_one_letter_code
_entity_poly.pdbx_strand_id
1 'polypeptide(L)'
;MLKHIRDCTVAEAHQHRGDSSWDLTVAELKAFIALLYIRGAQGAKNMDLGSLWSEKWGFPFFKETIARNRFREIMRFLRFDKKETRRVRLQDDRFALVSATWNKFIQNSIACYKPGADITIDEQLFPTKARCRFLQYMGNKPDKFGIKFWLAADVRSKYMLNGAPFLGKEEARSRGQLVGESVVLKLAEPFLGKGRNITTDNFFTSLKLATTLQAKKTSLVGTMGKSKRELPPSAKEQAELYNTKVLKCADATLTIYQGKPRKNVCILSSVHTSVGITDGPKAKPESVTYYNNTKYGVDVLDQMARAYSVKGGTRRWPVAVFYNILDLAGINAHILFKECTSSKIARRKFLLRLAEELRAEFMEGKRAASQLTQGPNQKNQPPQLTPKRRQCQVRRICKQNKTHDTCCKCHKPVCGNCARRTEVTCVDCES
;
A
#
# COMPACT_ATOMS: atom_id res chain seq x y z
N MET A 1 -11.21 10.88 1.08
CA MET A 1 -9.79 10.50 1.24
C MET A 1 -8.88 11.32 0.32
N LEU A 2 -8.95 11.21 -1.01
CA LEU A 2 -8.02 11.93 -1.91
C LEU A 2 -8.09 13.46 -1.78
N LYS A 3 -9.30 14.04 -1.64
CA LYS A 3 -9.46 15.49 -1.36
C LYS A 3 -8.69 15.92 -0.10
N HIS A 4 -8.84 15.18 1.01
CA HIS A 4 -8.09 15.43 2.25
C HIS A 4 -6.56 15.37 2.05
N ILE A 5 -6.05 14.37 1.33
CA ILE A 5 -4.61 14.27 1.02
C ILE A 5 -4.15 15.46 0.18
N ARG A 6 -4.94 15.83 -0.84
CA ARG A 6 -4.70 17.01 -1.67
C ARG A 6 -4.58 18.25 -0.80
N ASP A 7 -5.60 18.53 0.01
CA ASP A 7 -5.70 19.76 0.79
C ASP A 7 -4.54 19.87 1.79
N CYS A 8 -4.19 18.77 2.47
CA CYS A 8 -3.02 18.74 3.37
C CYS A 8 -1.69 18.95 2.63
N THR A 9 -1.58 18.41 1.42
CA THR A 9 -0.38 18.52 0.59
C THR A 9 -0.19 19.94 0.05
N VAL A 10 -1.27 20.58 -0.40
CA VAL A 10 -1.27 21.99 -0.85
C VAL A 10 -0.91 22.92 0.31
N ALA A 11 -1.53 22.74 1.48
CA ALA A 11 -1.22 23.54 2.66
C ALA A 11 0.26 23.47 3.08
N GLU A 12 0.88 22.28 3.01
CA GLU A 12 2.31 22.12 3.28
C GLU A 12 3.18 22.82 2.22
N ALA A 13 2.79 22.75 0.95
CA ALA A 13 3.51 23.43 -0.12
C ALA A 13 3.48 24.95 0.05
N HIS A 14 2.31 25.51 0.37
CA HIS A 14 2.14 26.94 0.64
C HIS A 14 2.99 27.40 1.81
N GLN A 15 2.95 26.66 2.92
CA GLN A 15 3.77 26.99 4.09
C GLN A 15 5.28 26.93 3.78
N HIS A 16 5.71 25.96 2.97
CA HIS A 16 7.12 25.81 2.64
C HIS A 16 7.60 26.88 1.63
N ARG A 17 6.77 27.29 0.69
CA ARG A 17 7.14 28.28 -0.33
C ARG A 17 6.96 29.73 0.14
N GLY A 18 6.06 29.96 1.10
CA GLY A 18 5.69 31.31 1.53
C GLY A 18 4.74 32.01 0.54
N ASP A 19 4.13 31.27 -0.39
CA ASP A 19 3.19 31.76 -1.37
C ASP A 19 2.08 30.73 -1.65
N SER A 20 1.01 31.16 -2.33
CA SER A 20 -0.11 30.28 -2.72
C SER A 20 -0.05 29.81 -4.18
N SER A 21 1.10 29.92 -4.85
CA SER A 21 1.26 29.63 -6.28
C SER A 21 1.23 28.13 -6.60
N TRP A 22 1.60 27.29 -5.64
CA TRP A 22 1.64 25.85 -5.82
C TRP A 22 0.26 25.25 -5.54
N ASP A 23 -0.35 24.63 -6.53
CA ASP A 23 -1.58 23.85 -6.36
C ASP A 23 -1.35 22.39 -6.74
N LEU A 24 -2.28 21.51 -6.41
CA LEU A 24 -2.36 20.10 -6.81
C LEU A 24 -3.82 19.74 -7.01
N THR A 25 -4.22 19.32 -8.20
CA THR A 25 -5.60 18.85 -8.42
C THR A 25 -5.77 17.41 -7.94
N VAL A 26 -7.02 16.99 -7.70
CA VAL A 26 -7.30 15.58 -7.39
C VAL A 26 -6.94 14.67 -8.59
N ALA A 27 -7.19 15.13 -9.82
CA ALA A 27 -6.80 14.42 -11.03
C ALA A 27 -5.29 14.20 -11.11
N GLU A 28 -4.48 15.23 -10.83
CA GLU A 28 -3.02 15.10 -10.79
C GLU A 28 -2.55 14.20 -9.64
N LEU A 29 -3.19 14.25 -8.46
CA LEU A 29 -2.90 13.33 -7.36
C LEU A 29 -3.20 11.87 -7.74
N LYS A 30 -4.30 11.59 -8.46
CA LYS A 30 -4.58 10.25 -8.98
C LYS A 30 -3.52 9.81 -10.00
N ALA A 31 -3.11 10.70 -10.90
CA ALA A 31 -2.04 10.44 -11.87
C ALA A 31 -0.68 10.18 -11.17
N PHE A 32 -0.39 10.88 -10.08
CA PHE A 32 0.76 10.60 -9.22
C PHE A 32 0.70 9.18 -8.61
N ILE A 33 -0.47 8.77 -8.10
CA ILE A 33 -0.68 7.41 -7.59
C ILE A 33 -0.56 6.37 -8.72
N ALA A 34 -1.03 6.67 -9.93
CA ALA A 34 -0.85 5.80 -11.10
C ALA A 34 0.64 5.50 -11.35
N LEU A 35 1.51 6.51 -11.29
CA LEU A 35 2.96 6.32 -11.42
C LEU A 35 3.54 5.42 -10.33
N LEU A 36 3.04 5.51 -9.09
CA LEU A 36 3.43 4.61 -8.01
C LEU A 36 3.04 3.15 -8.32
N TYR A 37 1.82 2.92 -8.83
CA TYR A 37 1.38 1.57 -9.24
C TYR A 37 2.18 1.02 -10.42
N ILE A 38 2.45 1.81 -11.47
CA ILE A 38 3.30 1.36 -12.57
C ILE A 38 4.69 0.99 -12.06
N ARG A 39 5.28 1.80 -11.19
CA ARG A 39 6.61 1.51 -10.61
C ARG A 39 6.62 0.14 -9.91
N GLY A 40 5.60 -0.13 -9.09
CA GLY A 40 5.45 -1.41 -8.39
C GLY A 40 5.20 -2.58 -9.34
N ALA A 41 4.29 -2.43 -10.30
CA ALA A 41 3.95 -3.44 -11.30
C ALA A 41 5.10 -3.80 -12.25
N GLN A 42 6.01 -2.87 -12.51
CA GLN A 42 7.22 -3.08 -13.31
C GLN A 42 8.40 -3.65 -12.50
N GLY A 43 8.25 -3.86 -11.18
CA GLY A 43 9.36 -4.30 -10.33
C GLY A 43 10.44 -3.24 -10.10
N ALA A 44 10.18 -1.98 -10.49
CA ALA A 44 11.14 -0.87 -10.48
C ALA A 44 11.29 -0.19 -9.09
N LYS A 45 10.98 -0.91 -8.00
CA LYS A 45 11.02 -0.38 -6.62
C LYS A 45 12.43 -0.02 -6.14
N ASN A 46 13.45 -0.70 -6.67
CA ASN A 46 14.86 -0.47 -6.35
C ASN A 46 15.58 0.41 -7.39
N MET A 47 14.89 0.82 -8.46
CA MET A 47 15.47 1.75 -9.44
C MET A 47 15.53 3.16 -8.85
N ASP A 48 16.59 3.88 -9.20
CA ASP A 48 16.70 5.32 -8.95
C ASP A 48 15.53 6.07 -9.62
N LEU A 49 15.04 7.10 -8.93
CA LEU A 49 13.87 7.85 -9.39
C LEU A 49 14.13 8.55 -10.72
N GLY A 50 15.34 9.05 -10.96
CA GLY A 50 15.72 9.73 -12.20
C GLY A 50 15.64 8.81 -13.42
N SER A 51 16.03 7.54 -13.25
CA SER A 51 16.04 6.54 -14.32
C SER A 51 14.64 6.24 -14.87
N LEU A 52 13.58 6.39 -14.07
CA LEU A 52 12.20 6.17 -14.52
C LEU A 52 11.78 7.16 -15.63
N TRP A 53 12.38 8.35 -15.66
CA TRP A 53 12.17 9.40 -16.67
C TRP A 53 13.29 9.48 -17.72
N SER A 54 14.17 8.47 -17.79
CA SER A 54 15.21 8.42 -18.83
C SER A 54 14.58 8.35 -20.21
N GLU A 55 15.09 9.12 -21.18
CA GLU A 55 14.57 9.10 -22.55
C GLU A 55 14.76 7.74 -23.24
N LYS A 56 15.91 7.10 -22.99
CA LYS A 56 16.29 5.82 -23.61
C LYS A 56 15.81 4.61 -22.81
N TRP A 57 15.92 4.68 -21.49
CA TRP A 57 15.75 3.52 -20.60
C TRP A 57 14.60 3.66 -19.61
N GLY A 58 13.91 4.80 -19.63
CA GLY A 58 12.77 5.07 -18.78
C GLY A 58 11.49 4.47 -19.34
N PHE A 59 10.40 4.72 -18.63
CA PHE A 59 9.08 4.27 -19.04
C PHE A 59 8.34 5.44 -19.69
N PRO A 60 7.88 5.34 -20.96
CA PRO A 60 7.13 6.42 -21.62
C PRO A 60 5.96 6.93 -20.79
N PHE A 61 5.25 6.01 -20.12
CA PHE A 61 4.16 6.32 -19.19
C PHE A 61 4.52 7.38 -18.14
N PHE A 62 5.76 7.40 -17.63
CA PHE A 62 6.18 8.36 -16.60
C PHE A 62 6.30 9.77 -17.18
N LYS A 63 7.09 9.93 -18.25
CA LYS A 63 7.34 11.24 -18.87
C LYS A 63 6.09 11.85 -19.50
N GLU A 64 5.22 11.01 -20.08
CA GLU A 64 3.96 11.44 -20.66
C GLU A 64 2.97 11.94 -19.60
N THR A 65 2.99 11.32 -18.42
CA THR A 65 2.04 11.63 -17.35
C THR A 65 2.46 12.88 -16.59
N ILE A 66 3.44 12.80 -15.67
CA ILE A 66 3.89 13.94 -14.84
C ILE A 66 5.38 14.17 -15.08
N ALA A 67 5.79 15.43 -15.21
CA ALA A 67 7.21 15.78 -15.32
C ALA A 67 7.99 15.38 -14.06
N ARG A 68 9.24 14.93 -14.22
CA ARG A 68 10.08 14.42 -13.12
C ARG A 68 10.15 15.39 -11.93
N ASN A 69 10.38 16.67 -12.18
CA ASN A 69 10.51 17.67 -11.12
C ASN A 69 9.18 17.84 -10.36
N ARG A 70 8.06 17.89 -11.10
CA ARG A 70 6.73 17.96 -10.50
C ARG A 70 6.41 16.74 -9.62
N PHE A 71 6.77 15.53 -10.06
CA PHE A 71 6.65 14.32 -9.23
C PHE A 71 7.47 14.43 -7.93
N ARG A 72 8.70 14.95 -8.01
CA ARG A 72 9.56 15.16 -6.84
C ARG A 72 8.97 16.19 -5.88
N GLU A 73 8.32 17.23 -6.39
CA GLU A 73 7.63 18.23 -5.57
C GLU A 73 6.40 17.66 -4.87
N ILE A 74 5.54 16.93 -5.59
CA ILE A 74 4.39 16.24 -4.97
C ILE A 74 4.91 15.31 -3.87
N MET A 75 5.96 14.53 -4.15
CA MET A 75 6.61 13.70 -3.13
C MET A 75 7.05 14.53 -1.92
N ARG A 76 7.75 15.65 -2.11
CA ARG A 76 8.27 16.53 -1.04
C ARG A 76 7.13 17.03 -0.13
N PHE A 77 6.05 17.51 -0.74
CA PHE A 77 4.95 18.15 -0.01
C PHE A 77 3.88 17.17 0.47
N LEU A 78 3.85 15.92 0.01
CA LEU A 78 2.83 14.94 0.38
C LEU A 78 2.59 14.89 1.91
N ARG A 79 1.37 15.19 2.35
CA ARG A 79 0.90 15.12 3.74
C ARG A 79 -0.47 14.47 3.83
N PHE A 80 -0.82 13.99 5.02
CA PHE A 80 -2.08 13.31 5.30
C PHE A 80 -2.81 13.89 6.52
N ASP A 81 -2.35 15.05 7.00
CA ASP A 81 -2.90 15.73 8.16
C ASP A 81 -2.60 17.24 8.11
N LYS A 82 -3.40 18.03 8.85
CA LYS A 82 -3.22 19.48 9.01
C LYS A 82 -2.24 19.76 10.15
N LYS A 83 -1.22 20.59 9.89
CA LYS A 83 -0.12 20.86 10.83
C LYS A 83 -0.61 21.60 12.08
N GLU A 84 -1.59 22.47 11.90
CA GLU A 84 -2.16 23.37 12.92
C GLU A 84 -2.81 22.56 14.05
N THR A 85 -3.47 21.46 13.71
CA THR A 85 -4.15 20.58 14.68
C THR A 85 -3.28 19.43 15.19
N ARG A 86 -2.08 19.26 14.63
CA ARG A 86 -1.25 18.06 14.85
C ARG A 86 -0.81 17.93 16.30
N ARG A 87 -0.41 19.03 16.94
CA ARG A 87 0.09 19.02 18.32
C ARG A 87 -0.97 18.49 19.29
N VAL A 88 -2.21 18.94 19.15
CA VAL A 88 -3.34 18.51 19.99
C VAL A 88 -3.66 17.04 19.71
N ARG A 89 -3.81 16.65 18.44
CA ARG A 89 -4.13 15.25 18.09
C ARG A 89 -3.08 14.24 18.55
N LEU A 90 -1.80 14.63 18.59
CA LEU A 90 -0.72 13.75 19.06
C LEU A 90 -0.75 13.45 20.57
N GLN A 91 -1.57 14.18 21.35
CA GLN A 91 -1.77 13.88 22.77
C GLN A 91 -2.48 12.52 22.94
N ASP A 92 -3.49 12.26 22.12
CA ASP A 92 -4.32 11.04 22.23
C ASP A 92 -4.07 10.03 21.09
N ASP A 93 -3.58 10.50 19.94
CA ASP A 93 -3.37 9.69 18.74
C ASP A 93 -1.90 9.77 18.27
N ARG A 94 -1.09 8.80 18.71
CA ARG A 94 0.31 8.65 18.27
C ARG A 94 0.46 8.42 16.76
N PHE A 95 -0.62 8.09 16.06
CA PHE A 95 -0.67 7.83 14.62
C PHE A 95 -1.26 9.00 13.81
N ALA A 96 -1.56 10.13 14.48
CA ALA A 96 -2.30 11.28 13.96
C ALA A 96 -1.87 11.81 12.59
N LEU A 97 -0.59 11.68 12.22
CA LEU A 97 -0.10 12.15 10.93
C LEU A 97 -0.71 11.43 9.73
N VAL A 98 -1.35 10.27 9.91
CA VAL A 98 -1.98 9.49 8.83
C VAL A 98 -3.28 8.79 9.25
N SER A 99 -3.72 8.90 10.50
CA SER A 99 -4.93 8.25 11.03
C SER A 99 -6.18 8.49 10.19
N ALA A 100 -6.44 9.72 9.75
CA ALA A 100 -7.61 10.02 8.93
C ALA A 100 -7.64 9.21 7.62
N THR A 101 -6.48 9.07 6.98
CA THR A 101 -6.33 8.30 5.74
C THR A 101 -6.40 6.80 6.00
N TRP A 102 -5.73 6.30 7.05
CA TRP A 102 -5.77 4.90 7.45
C TRP A 102 -7.19 4.46 7.83
N ASN A 103 -7.86 5.19 8.71
CA ASN A 103 -9.20 4.86 9.18
C ASN A 103 -10.20 4.86 8.02
N LYS A 104 -10.09 5.80 7.08
CA LYS A 104 -10.96 5.79 5.90
C LYS A 104 -10.71 4.59 4.99
N PHE A 105 -9.45 4.17 4.83
CA PHE A 105 -9.11 2.93 4.13
C PHE A 105 -9.72 1.71 4.82
N ILE A 106 -9.56 1.57 6.13
CA ILE A 106 -10.13 0.46 6.92
C ILE A 106 -11.66 0.42 6.82
N GLN A 107 -12.33 1.56 7.00
CA GLN A 107 -13.79 1.67 6.86
C GLN A 107 -14.27 1.18 5.49
N ASN A 108 -13.57 1.56 4.42
CA ASN A 108 -13.91 1.11 3.07
C ASN A 108 -13.66 -0.40 2.90
N SER A 109 -12.56 -0.93 3.44
CA SER A 109 -12.28 -2.38 3.40
C SER A 109 -13.38 -3.20 4.08
N ILE A 110 -13.87 -2.74 5.24
CA ILE A 110 -14.98 -3.40 5.96
C ILE A 110 -16.28 -3.30 5.15
N ALA A 111 -16.59 -2.13 4.60
CA ALA A 111 -17.87 -1.87 3.95
C ALA A 111 -18.02 -2.57 2.58
N CYS A 112 -16.92 -2.78 1.86
CA CYS A 112 -16.97 -3.24 0.47
C CYS A 112 -16.95 -4.76 0.29
N TYR A 113 -16.76 -5.56 1.35
CA TYR A 113 -16.59 -7.01 1.22
C TYR A 113 -17.24 -7.79 2.36
N LYS A 114 -17.93 -8.88 2.01
CA LYS A 114 -18.46 -9.84 2.98
C LYS A 114 -17.50 -11.04 3.08
N PRO A 115 -16.79 -11.22 4.20
CA PRO A 115 -15.90 -12.38 4.35
C PRO A 115 -16.66 -13.69 4.35
N GLY A 116 -15.96 -14.74 3.90
CA GLY A 116 -16.40 -16.12 3.95
C GLY A 116 -16.41 -16.67 5.39
N ALA A 117 -16.32 -18.00 5.50
CA ALA A 117 -16.39 -18.68 6.79
C ALA A 117 -15.17 -18.40 7.67
N ASP A 118 -13.98 -18.31 7.07
CA ASP A 118 -12.72 -18.31 7.82
C ASP A 118 -11.96 -16.99 7.65
N ILE A 119 -11.55 -16.42 8.78
CA ILE A 119 -10.78 -15.19 8.88
C ILE A 119 -9.46 -15.51 9.60
N THR A 120 -8.33 -15.04 9.08
CA THR A 120 -7.05 -15.09 9.80
C THR A 120 -6.78 -13.73 10.44
N ILE A 121 -6.31 -13.71 11.69
CA ILE A 121 -5.74 -12.51 12.32
C ILE A 121 -4.28 -12.78 12.66
N ASP A 122 -3.42 -11.93 12.12
CA ASP A 122 -1.96 -12.03 12.31
C ASP A 122 -1.31 -10.65 12.06
N GLU A 123 0.01 -10.61 12.07
CA GLU A 123 0.82 -9.43 11.87
C GLU A 123 1.42 -9.28 10.47
N GLN A 124 1.47 -8.03 10.03
CA GLN A 124 2.31 -7.57 8.94
C GLN A 124 3.41 -6.65 9.50
N LEU A 125 4.64 -6.79 8.98
CA LEU A 125 5.71 -5.81 9.20
C LEU A 125 5.97 -5.08 7.89
N PHE A 126 5.49 -3.83 7.75
CA PHE A 126 5.74 -3.05 6.55
C PHE A 126 7.16 -2.44 6.59
N PRO A 127 8.06 -2.81 5.66
CA PRO A 127 9.48 -2.50 5.80
C PRO A 127 9.82 -1.02 5.62
N THR A 128 10.43 -0.39 6.63
CA THR A 128 10.90 1.00 6.57
C THR A 128 12.01 1.27 7.59
N LYS A 129 12.87 2.23 7.29
CA LYS A 129 13.88 2.78 8.22
C LYS A 129 13.60 4.24 8.56
N ALA A 130 12.43 4.77 8.17
CA ALA A 130 12.03 6.12 8.53
C ALA A 130 11.91 6.25 10.05
N ARG A 131 12.44 7.34 10.62
CA ARG A 131 12.40 7.59 12.05
C ARG A 131 10.95 7.65 12.53
N CYS A 132 10.59 6.75 13.45
CA CYS A 132 9.24 6.60 13.97
C CYS A 132 9.31 6.08 15.42
N ARG A 133 8.43 6.57 16.31
CA ARG A 133 8.42 6.19 17.74
C ARG A 133 8.02 4.74 17.99
N PHE A 134 7.33 4.11 17.04
CA PHE A 134 6.80 2.75 17.13
C PHE A 134 7.40 1.81 16.08
N LEU A 135 8.59 2.15 15.55
CA LEU A 135 9.35 1.26 14.69
C LEU A 135 9.67 -0.05 15.41
N GLN A 136 9.46 -1.19 14.76
CA GLN A 136 9.69 -2.52 15.33
C GLN A 136 10.86 -3.23 14.65
N TYR A 137 11.58 -4.02 15.45
CA TYR A 137 12.52 -5.01 14.97
C TYR A 137 11.91 -6.41 15.09
N MET A 138 11.91 -7.20 14.02
CA MET A 138 11.49 -8.60 14.02
C MET A 138 12.53 -9.47 13.31
N GLY A 139 13.34 -10.18 14.09
CA GLY A 139 14.50 -10.93 13.58
C GLY A 139 14.17 -12.07 12.63
N ASN A 140 12.92 -12.57 12.65
CA ASN A 140 12.43 -13.65 11.80
C ASN A 140 11.81 -13.19 10.47
N LYS A 141 11.67 -11.87 10.22
CA LYS A 141 11.14 -11.34 8.96
C LYS A 141 12.30 -10.99 8.00
N PRO A 142 12.12 -11.11 6.67
CA PRO A 142 13.18 -10.82 5.69
C PRO A 142 13.72 -9.38 5.81
N ASP A 143 12.81 -8.41 5.90
CA ASP A 143 13.12 -7.06 6.32
C ASP A 143 12.91 -6.95 7.83
N LYS A 144 14.00 -6.80 8.58
CA LYS A 144 13.94 -6.86 10.05
C LYS A 144 13.37 -5.60 10.70
N PHE A 145 13.32 -4.47 10.01
CA PHE A 145 12.85 -3.19 10.55
C PHE A 145 11.63 -2.68 9.78
N GLY A 146 10.59 -2.28 10.49
CA GLY A 146 9.37 -1.77 9.88
C GLY A 146 8.33 -1.27 10.86
N ILE A 147 7.19 -0.84 10.31
CA ILE A 147 6.00 -0.51 11.10
C ILE A 147 5.15 -1.79 11.17
N LYS A 148 4.87 -2.26 12.39
CA LYS A 148 4.02 -3.43 12.60
C LYS A 148 2.54 -3.04 12.53
N PHE A 149 1.76 -3.86 11.83
CA PHE A 149 0.31 -3.79 11.77
C PHE A 149 -0.26 -5.14 12.16
N TRP A 150 -1.38 -5.14 12.88
CA TRP A 150 -2.22 -6.32 13.02
C TRP A 150 -3.30 -6.26 11.94
N LEU A 151 -3.48 -7.34 11.20
CA LEU A 151 -4.42 -7.41 10.08
C LEU A 151 -5.39 -8.57 10.28
N ALA A 152 -6.64 -8.37 9.89
CA ALA A 152 -7.61 -9.41 9.63
C ALA A 152 -7.74 -9.62 8.13
N ALA A 153 -7.67 -10.86 7.67
CA ALA A 153 -7.81 -11.20 6.26
C ALA A 153 -8.77 -12.38 6.06
N ASP A 154 -9.55 -12.33 4.99
CA ASP A 154 -10.38 -13.46 4.55
C ASP A 154 -9.47 -14.58 4.04
N VAL A 155 -9.65 -15.80 4.56
CA VAL A 155 -8.76 -16.93 4.24
C VAL A 155 -8.86 -17.29 2.76
N ARG A 156 -10.05 -17.29 2.15
CA ARG A 156 -10.24 -17.77 0.78
C ARG A 156 -9.66 -16.78 -0.23
N SER A 157 -10.18 -15.55 -0.23
CA SER A 157 -9.85 -14.51 -1.20
C SER A 157 -8.53 -13.79 -0.92
N LYS A 158 -8.04 -13.85 0.33
CA LYS A 158 -6.95 -13.01 0.85
C LYS A 158 -7.29 -11.52 0.92
N TYR A 159 -8.58 -11.17 0.92
CA TYR A 159 -9.04 -9.79 1.08
C TYR A 159 -8.65 -9.27 2.45
N MET A 160 -8.05 -8.07 2.50
CA MET A 160 -7.74 -7.39 3.76
C MET A 160 -9.01 -6.77 4.32
N LEU A 161 -9.48 -7.28 5.45
CA LEU A 161 -10.77 -6.93 6.05
C LEU A 161 -10.67 -5.72 6.97
N ASN A 162 -9.75 -5.79 7.93
CA ASN A 162 -9.58 -4.79 8.98
C ASN A 162 -8.11 -4.78 9.43
N GLY A 163 -7.66 -3.71 10.09
CA GLY A 163 -6.30 -3.61 10.58
C GLY A 163 -6.04 -2.43 11.49
N ALA A 164 -5.03 -2.58 12.34
CA ALA A 164 -4.62 -1.55 13.27
C ALA A 164 -3.08 -1.49 13.38
N PRO A 165 -2.48 -0.28 13.44
CA PRO A 165 -1.05 -0.15 13.68
C PRO A 165 -0.71 -0.55 15.12
N PHE A 166 0.43 -1.22 15.30
CA PHE A 166 1.01 -1.41 16.62
C PHE A 166 1.81 -0.16 17.01
N LEU A 167 1.32 0.58 18.00
CA LEU A 167 1.91 1.86 18.42
C LEU A 167 2.78 1.74 19.69
N GLY A 168 3.14 0.53 20.09
CA GLY A 168 3.86 0.25 21.34
C GLY A 168 2.89 -0.03 22.51
N LYS A 169 3.36 0.14 23.75
CA LYS A 169 2.52 -0.04 24.94
C LYS A 169 1.43 1.04 24.97
N GLU A 170 0.17 0.63 25.12
CA GLU A 170 -0.94 1.51 25.49
C GLU A 170 -1.03 1.59 27.01
N GLU A 171 -1.21 2.81 27.54
CA GLU A 171 -1.26 3.12 28.99
C GLU A 171 -2.66 2.84 29.58
N ALA A 172 -3.73 3.02 28.81
CA ALA A 172 -5.12 2.91 29.25
C ALA A 172 -5.69 1.47 29.27
N ARG A 173 -4.86 0.43 29.20
CA ARG A 173 -5.36 -0.96 29.21
C ARG A 173 -5.78 -1.39 30.62
N SER A 174 -7.00 -1.92 30.75
CA SER A 174 -7.50 -2.47 32.00
C SER A 174 -6.60 -3.59 32.53
N ARG A 175 -6.36 -3.60 33.84
CA ARG A 175 -5.51 -4.58 34.52
C ARG A 175 -6.01 -6.01 34.21
N GLY A 176 -5.14 -6.85 33.65
CA GLY A 176 -5.46 -8.26 33.34
C GLY A 176 -5.95 -8.56 31.92
N GLN A 177 -6.17 -7.55 31.05
CA GLN A 177 -6.50 -7.81 29.64
C GLN A 177 -5.24 -8.12 28.81
N LEU A 178 -5.25 -9.27 28.13
CA LEU A 178 -4.16 -9.65 27.23
C LEU A 178 -4.21 -8.79 25.95
N VAL A 179 -3.05 -8.30 25.49
CA VAL A 179 -2.95 -7.51 24.24
C VAL A 179 -3.55 -8.27 23.06
N GLY A 180 -3.20 -9.55 22.94
CA GLY A 180 -3.68 -10.40 21.86
C GLY A 180 -5.20 -10.51 21.82
N GLU A 181 -5.83 -10.71 22.99
CA GLU A 181 -7.29 -10.79 23.13
C GLU A 181 -7.98 -9.49 22.67
N SER A 182 -7.50 -8.34 23.16
CA SER A 182 -8.07 -7.03 22.79
C SER A 182 -7.94 -6.75 21.29
N VAL A 183 -6.80 -7.12 20.68
CA VAL A 183 -6.57 -6.92 19.25
C VAL A 183 -7.52 -7.76 18.41
N VAL A 184 -7.66 -9.06 18.74
CA VAL A 184 -8.56 -9.95 18.00
C VAL A 184 -9.99 -9.45 18.09
N LEU A 185 -10.48 -9.12 19.29
CA LEU A 185 -11.84 -8.63 19.47
C LEU A 185 -12.09 -7.33 18.69
N LYS A 186 -11.13 -6.38 18.71
CA LYS A 186 -11.23 -5.12 17.96
C LYS A 186 -11.25 -5.33 16.44
N LEU A 187 -10.39 -6.21 15.92
CA LEU A 187 -10.31 -6.45 14.48
C LEU A 187 -11.49 -7.28 13.96
N ALA A 188 -11.99 -8.20 14.78
CA ALA A 188 -13.09 -9.08 14.44
C ALA A 188 -14.47 -8.44 14.60
N GLU A 189 -14.60 -7.39 15.42
CA GLU A 189 -15.87 -6.74 15.78
C GLU A 189 -16.89 -6.61 14.63
N PRO A 190 -16.51 -6.11 13.43
CA PRO A 190 -17.46 -5.95 12.32
C PRO A 190 -18.01 -7.28 11.74
N PHE A 191 -17.38 -8.40 12.09
CA PHE A 191 -17.63 -9.72 11.50
C PHE A 191 -18.17 -10.75 12.50
N LEU A 192 -18.33 -10.36 13.77
CA LEU A 192 -18.87 -11.21 14.84
C LEU A 192 -20.37 -11.48 14.64
N GLY A 193 -20.89 -12.50 15.33
CA GLY A 193 -22.32 -12.83 15.30
C GLY A 193 -22.79 -13.57 14.05
N LYS A 194 -21.88 -13.94 13.14
CA LYS A 194 -22.20 -14.51 11.82
C LYS A 194 -21.80 -15.98 11.64
N GLY A 195 -21.39 -16.66 12.71
CA GLY A 195 -20.98 -18.08 12.65
C GLY A 195 -19.65 -18.32 11.93
N ARG A 196 -18.74 -17.33 11.97
CA ARG A 196 -17.41 -17.41 11.35
C ARG A 196 -16.37 -18.02 12.27
N ASN A 197 -15.26 -18.43 11.69
CA ASN A 197 -14.10 -18.96 12.40
C ASN A 197 -12.92 -17.99 12.28
N ILE A 198 -12.24 -17.76 13.39
CA ILE A 198 -11.03 -16.94 13.45
C ILE A 198 -9.85 -17.85 13.71
N THR A 199 -8.86 -17.81 12.82
CA THR A 199 -7.58 -18.47 12.99
C THR A 199 -6.52 -17.48 13.48
N THR A 200 -5.83 -17.82 14.57
CA THR A 200 -4.75 -16.98 15.15
C THR A 200 -3.50 -17.75 15.51
N ASP A 201 -2.38 -17.04 15.62
CA ASP A 201 -1.14 -17.59 16.15
C ASP A 201 -1.13 -17.68 17.68
N ASN A 202 0.00 -18.13 18.26
CA ASN A 202 0.19 -18.25 19.70
C ASN A 202 0.15 -16.92 20.46
N PHE A 203 0.52 -15.80 19.84
CA PHE A 203 0.48 -14.50 20.52
C PHE A 203 -0.96 -14.14 20.92
N PHE A 204 -1.94 -14.42 20.06
CA PHE A 204 -3.34 -14.08 20.31
C PHE A 204 -4.15 -15.16 21.03
N THR A 205 -3.82 -16.44 20.84
CA THR A 205 -4.66 -17.56 21.29
C THR A 205 -4.68 -17.72 22.82
N SER A 206 -5.87 -17.86 23.40
CA SER A 206 -6.14 -18.25 24.80
C SER A 206 -7.53 -18.89 24.94
N LEU A 207 -7.75 -19.65 26.01
CA LEU A 207 -9.06 -20.25 26.32
C LEU A 207 -10.12 -19.17 26.55
N LYS A 208 -9.75 -18.11 27.29
CA LYS A 208 -10.62 -16.96 27.53
C LYS A 208 -11.09 -16.30 26.22
N LEU A 209 -10.19 -16.13 25.25
CA LEU A 209 -10.56 -15.57 23.94
C LEU A 209 -11.52 -16.50 23.19
N ALA A 210 -11.30 -17.82 23.22
CA ALA A 210 -12.20 -18.78 22.60
C ALA A 210 -13.61 -18.69 23.17
N THR A 211 -13.77 -18.70 24.50
CA THR A 211 -15.07 -18.56 25.17
C THR A 211 -15.74 -17.23 24.86
N THR A 212 -14.97 -16.13 24.84
CA THR A 212 -15.50 -14.79 24.54
C THR A 212 -16.02 -14.68 23.10
N LEU A 213 -15.32 -15.28 22.13
CA LEU A 213 -15.76 -15.32 20.74
C LEU A 213 -16.98 -16.22 20.56
N GLN A 214 -17.02 -17.39 21.22
CA GLN A 214 -18.16 -18.30 21.16
C GLN A 214 -19.45 -17.63 21.65
N ALA A 215 -19.38 -16.89 22.76
CA ALA A 215 -20.50 -16.08 23.25
C ALA A 215 -20.99 -15.03 22.23
N LYS A 216 -20.14 -14.65 21.26
CA LYS A 216 -20.44 -13.77 20.13
C LYS A 216 -20.64 -14.54 18.81
N LYS A 217 -21.05 -15.81 18.87
CA LYS A 217 -21.31 -16.71 17.72
C LYS A 217 -20.17 -16.71 16.70
N THR A 218 -18.94 -16.80 17.19
CA THR A 218 -17.70 -16.83 16.41
C THR A 218 -16.75 -17.83 17.04
N SER A 219 -16.13 -18.70 16.26
CA SER A 219 -15.22 -19.71 16.78
C SER A 219 -13.75 -19.27 16.65
N LEU A 220 -12.88 -19.87 17.44
CA LEU A 220 -11.43 -19.66 17.43
C LEU A 220 -10.71 -20.97 17.11
N VAL A 221 -9.68 -20.92 16.28
CA VAL A 221 -8.66 -21.96 16.16
C VAL A 221 -7.29 -21.31 16.24
N GLY A 222 -6.40 -21.84 17.07
CA GLY A 222 -5.08 -21.27 17.14
C GLY A 222 -4.07 -22.14 17.85
N THR A 223 -2.80 -21.79 17.70
CA THR A 223 -1.72 -22.50 18.38
C THR A 223 -1.58 -22.04 19.83
N MET A 224 -1.31 -22.97 20.74
CA MET A 224 -0.95 -22.66 22.12
C MET A 224 0.51 -23.04 22.37
N GLY A 225 1.34 -22.06 22.71
CA GLY A 225 2.76 -22.26 23.00
C GLY A 225 2.98 -22.86 24.38
N LYS A 226 4.00 -23.72 24.53
CA LYS A 226 4.34 -24.44 25.77
C LYS A 226 4.50 -23.56 27.03
N SER A 227 4.79 -22.27 26.85
CA SER A 227 4.95 -21.29 27.94
C SER A 227 3.63 -20.72 28.47
N LYS A 228 2.49 -20.99 27.81
CA LYS A 228 1.17 -20.54 28.27
C LYS A 228 0.82 -21.25 29.58
N ARG A 229 0.48 -20.48 30.61
CA ARG A 229 0.08 -21.00 31.93
C ARG A 229 -1.20 -21.85 31.88
N GLU A 230 -2.05 -21.56 30.91
CA GLU A 230 -3.30 -22.29 30.66
C GLU A 230 -3.08 -23.72 30.12
N LEU A 231 -1.87 -24.06 29.66
CA LEU A 231 -1.59 -25.42 29.18
C LEU A 231 -1.38 -26.37 30.35
N PRO A 232 -2.12 -27.50 30.40
CA PRO A 232 -1.94 -28.50 31.45
C PRO A 232 -0.55 -29.15 31.36
N PRO A 233 0.01 -29.65 32.48
CA PRO A 233 1.30 -30.34 32.48
C PRO A 233 1.38 -31.47 31.45
N SER A 234 0.28 -32.22 31.27
CA SER A 234 0.23 -33.31 30.29
C SER A 234 0.35 -32.88 28.82
N ALA A 235 0.19 -31.58 28.51
CA ALA A 235 0.44 -31.06 27.17
C ALA A 235 1.94 -30.90 26.87
N LYS A 236 2.78 -30.93 27.91
CA LYS A 236 4.23 -30.75 27.83
C LYS A 236 4.99 -32.09 27.79
N GLU A 237 4.34 -33.16 28.24
CA GLU A 237 4.85 -34.53 28.17
C GLU A 237 5.14 -34.94 26.73
N GLN A 238 6.20 -35.72 26.55
CA GLN A 238 6.54 -36.28 25.24
C GLN A 238 5.70 -37.52 25.01
N ALA A 239 5.10 -37.62 23.82
CA ALA A 239 4.39 -38.81 23.36
C ALA A 239 5.16 -39.49 22.22
N GLU A 240 4.67 -40.66 21.80
CA GLU A 240 5.11 -41.32 20.59
C GLU A 240 4.84 -40.47 19.35
N LEU A 241 5.68 -40.60 18.32
CA LEU A 241 5.54 -39.84 17.09
C LEU A 241 4.17 -40.13 16.44
N TYR A 242 3.50 -39.07 16.00
CA TYR A 242 2.15 -39.10 15.41
C TYR A 242 1.01 -39.47 16.37
N ASN A 243 1.29 -39.59 17.67
CA ASN A 243 0.26 -39.73 18.68
C ASN A 243 -0.49 -38.39 18.89
N THR A 244 -1.78 -38.50 19.18
CA THR A 244 -2.71 -37.38 19.43
C THR A 244 -3.43 -37.59 20.75
N LYS A 245 -3.33 -36.60 21.63
CA LYS A 245 -4.16 -36.49 22.84
C LYS A 245 -5.11 -35.31 22.69
N VAL A 246 -6.39 -35.50 22.99
CA VAL A 246 -7.40 -34.44 22.94
C VAL A 246 -7.91 -34.21 24.35
N LEU A 247 -7.79 -32.98 24.82
CA LEU A 247 -8.40 -32.55 26.08
C LEU A 247 -9.59 -31.68 25.77
N LYS A 248 -10.67 -31.80 26.55
CA LYS A 248 -11.87 -30.99 26.40
C LYS A 248 -12.07 -30.14 27.65
N CYS A 249 -12.39 -28.86 27.45
CA CYS A 249 -12.74 -27.95 28.53
C CYS A 249 -13.85 -27.03 28.01
N ALA A 250 -15.03 -27.09 28.64
CA ALA A 250 -16.25 -26.47 28.13
C ALA A 250 -16.49 -26.84 26.65
N ASP A 251 -16.80 -25.86 25.81
CA ASP A 251 -17.03 -26.02 24.37
C ASP A 251 -15.76 -25.87 23.53
N ALA A 252 -14.58 -26.05 24.13
CA ALA A 252 -13.29 -26.01 23.44
C ALA A 252 -12.52 -27.32 23.60
N THR A 253 -11.78 -27.66 22.55
CA THR A 253 -10.83 -28.78 22.51
C THR A 253 -9.40 -28.26 22.44
N LEU A 254 -8.50 -28.93 23.15
CA LEU A 254 -7.06 -28.76 23.06
C LEU A 254 -6.46 -30.05 22.49
N THR A 255 -6.08 -30.01 21.22
CA THR A 255 -5.39 -31.10 20.53
C THR A 255 -3.89 -30.98 20.77
N ILE A 256 -3.29 -32.03 21.33
CA ILE A 256 -1.84 -32.17 21.54
C ILE A 256 -1.36 -33.26 20.57
N TYR A 257 -0.59 -32.86 19.56
CA TYR A 257 -0.14 -33.75 18.50
C TYR A 257 1.39 -33.80 18.42
N GLN A 258 1.96 -35.01 18.49
CA GLN A 258 3.40 -35.24 18.38
C GLN A 258 3.83 -35.32 16.90
N GLY A 259 3.77 -34.21 16.17
CA GLY A 259 4.09 -34.19 14.74
C GLY A 259 5.59 -34.25 14.39
N LYS A 260 6.47 -34.04 15.36
CA LYS A 260 7.94 -34.12 15.23
C LYS A 260 8.54 -34.71 16.51
N PRO A 261 9.73 -35.35 16.45
CA PRO A 261 10.42 -35.82 17.65
C PRO A 261 10.58 -34.71 18.69
N ARG A 262 10.18 -34.98 19.95
CA ARG A 262 10.30 -34.09 21.11
C ARG A 262 9.57 -32.74 21.01
N LYS A 263 8.72 -32.54 19.99
CA LYS A 263 7.99 -31.28 19.78
C LYS A 263 6.50 -31.48 19.53
N ASN A 264 5.71 -31.18 20.55
CA ASN A 264 4.25 -31.17 20.49
C ASN A 264 3.75 -29.93 19.76
N VAL A 265 2.70 -30.11 18.96
CA VAL A 265 1.86 -29.04 18.44
C VAL A 265 0.59 -29.03 19.25
N CYS A 266 0.29 -27.91 19.91
CA CYS A 266 -0.95 -27.74 20.66
C CYS A 266 -1.88 -26.80 19.89
N ILE A 267 -3.07 -27.28 19.51
CA ILE A 267 -4.11 -26.50 18.85
C ILE A 267 -5.28 -26.36 19.81
N LEU A 268 -5.61 -25.13 20.18
CA LEU A 268 -6.86 -24.81 20.86
C LEU A 268 -7.92 -24.53 19.80
N SER A 269 -9.08 -25.15 19.92
CA SER A 269 -10.18 -24.98 18.99
C SER A 269 -11.53 -24.95 19.68
N SER A 270 -12.37 -23.99 19.28
CA SER A 270 -13.81 -23.96 19.57
C SER A 270 -14.66 -24.34 18.34
N VAL A 271 -14.01 -24.71 17.23
CA VAL A 271 -14.66 -25.22 16.01
C VAL A 271 -14.94 -26.71 16.14
N HIS A 272 -13.99 -27.47 16.70
CA HIS A 272 -14.03 -28.93 16.74
C HIS A 272 -14.55 -29.38 18.12
N THR A 273 -15.73 -30.01 18.16
CA THR A 273 -16.32 -30.62 19.37
C THR A 273 -15.75 -32.02 19.66
N SER A 274 -15.37 -32.72 18.59
CA SER A 274 -14.56 -33.94 18.55
C SER A 274 -13.46 -33.74 17.49
N VAL A 275 -12.35 -34.46 17.61
CA VAL A 275 -11.22 -34.31 16.67
C VAL A 275 -10.98 -35.65 15.98
N GLY A 276 -11.32 -35.71 14.69
CA GLY A 276 -10.98 -36.87 13.86
C GLY A 276 -9.48 -36.97 13.60
N ILE A 277 -8.98 -38.19 13.43
CA ILE A 277 -7.61 -38.47 13.02
C ILE A 277 -7.67 -38.97 11.57
N THR A 278 -6.91 -38.35 10.68
CA THR A 278 -6.87 -38.78 9.28
C THR A 278 -6.05 -40.07 9.13
N ASP A 279 -6.59 -41.02 8.37
CA ASP A 279 -5.87 -42.24 7.99
C ASP A 279 -4.63 -41.88 7.14
N GLY A 280 -3.47 -42.38 7.56
CA GLY A 280 -2.21 -42.17 6.85
C GLY A 280 -1.00 -42.22 7.77
N PRO A 281 0.21 -42.19 7.20
CA PRO A 281 1.46 -42.47 7.93
C PRO A 281 1.78 -41.42 9.01
N LYS A 282 1.12 -40.26 8.99
CA LYS A 282 1.30 -39.19 9.98
C LYS A 282 0.12 -39.06 10.96
N ALA A 283 -0.95 -39.84 10.80
CA ALA A 283 -2.14 -39.80 11.67
C ALA A 283 -2.54 -38.37 12.09
N LYS A 284 -2.62 -37.44 11.13
CA LYS A 284 -2.70 -36.01 11.44
C LYS A 284 -4.12 -35.69 11.95
N PRO A 285 -4.28 -34.98 13.07
CA PRO A 285 -5.59 -34.56 13.55
C PRO A 285 -6.24 -33.53 12.64
N GLU A 286 -7.57 -33.63 12.48
CA GLU A 286 -8.39 -32.69 11.71
C GLU A 286 -8.13 -31.24 12.14
N SER A 287 -8.12 -30.95 13.44
CA SER A 287 -7.83 -29.61 13.97
C SER A 287 -6.47 -29.05 13.55
N VAL A 288 -5.44 -29.91 13.42
CA VAL A 288 -4.11 -29.52 12.90
C VAL A 288 -4.18 -29.27 11.39
N THR A 289 -4.94 -30.08 10.65
CA THR A 289 -5.17 -29.89 9.21
C THR A 289 -5.91 -28.58 8.95
N TYR A 290 -7.02 -28.34 9.64
CA TYR A 290 -7.82 -27.12 9.56
C TYR A 290 -6.99 -25.87 9.88
N TYR A 291 -6.20 -25.89 10.96
CA TYR A 291 -5.30 -24.79 11.29
C TYR A 291 -4.28 -24.52 10.18
N ASN A 292 -3.66 -25.56 9.62
CA ASN A 292 -2.70 -25.39 8.53
C ASN A 292 -3.33 -24.80 7.26
N ASN A 293 -4.61 -25.09 6.99
CA ASN A 293 -5.32 -24.56 5.83
C ASN A 293 -5.74 -23.09 5.99
N THR A 294 -5.90 -22.63 7.24
CA THR A 294 -6.48 -21.31 7.54
C THR A 294 -5.47 -20.29 8.10
N LYS A 295 -4.29 -20.71 8.59
CA LYS A 295 -3.33 -19.82 9.26
C LYS A 295 -2.58 -18.84 8.36
N TYR A 296 -2.57 -19.04 7.05
CA TYR A 296 -1.70 -18.29 6.13
C TYR A 296 -2.37 -17.08 5.46
N GLY A 297 -3.60 -16.70 5.84
CA GLY A 297 -4.34 -15.63 5.16
C GLY A 297 -3.56 -14.31 5.11
N VAL A 298 -3.05 -13.85 6.25
CA VAL A 298 -2.25 -12.62 6.36
C VAL A 298 -0.85 -12.78 5.76
N ASP A 299 -0.19 -13.93 5.95
CA ASP A 299 1.13 -14.19 5.34
C ASP A 299 1.09 -14.13 3.81
N VAL A 300 0.05 -14.71 3.19
CA VAL A 300 -0.14 -14.68 1.74
C VAL A 300 -0.48 -13.28 1.27
N LEU A 301 -1.35 -12.55 2.00
CA LEU A 301 -1.64 -11.14 1.72
C LEU A 301 -0.35 -10.29 1.74
N ASP A 302 0.53 -10.50 2.72
CA ASP A 302 1.80 -9.77 2.83
C ASP A 302 2.79 -10.15 1.71
N GLN A 303 2.85 -11.42 1.31
CA GLN A 303 3.62 -11.84 0.13
C GLN A 303 3.07 -11.19 -1.15
N MET A 304 1.74 -11.15 -1.30
CA MET A 304 1.07 -10.46 -2.40
C MET A 304 1.46 -8.97 -2.41
N ALA A 305 1.40 -8.26 -1.29
CA ALA A 305 1.77 -6.85 -1.21
C ALA A 305 3.22 -6.62 -1.69
N ARG A 306 4.16 -7.47 -1.23
CA ARG A 306 5.59 -7.36 -1.58
C ARG A 306 5.91 -7.55 -3.07
N ALA A 307 5.11 -8.33 -3.80
CA ALA A 307 5.37 -8.67 -5.20
C ALA A 307 5.23 -7.48 -6.16
N TYR A 308 4.29 -6.56 -5.91
CA TYR A 308 4.07 -5.35 -6.73
C TYR A 308 4.06 -4.07 -5.90
N SER A 309 4.81 -4.06 -4.79
CA SER A 309 4.78 -2.97 -3.83
C SER A 309 5.16 -1.64 -4.47
N VAL A 310 4.38 -0.60 -4.17
CA VAL A 310 4.64 0.78 -4.58
C VAL A 310 5.71 1.47 -3.72
N LYS A 311 6.24 0.77 -2.71
CA LYS A 311 7.22 1.28 -1.75
C LYS A 311 8.38 1.98 -2.46
N GLY A 312 8.60 3.23 -2.08
CA GLY A 312 9.80 4.01 -2.42
C GLY A 312 10.64 4.37 -1.20
N GLY A 313 11.87 4.84 -1.44
CA GLY A 313 12.70 5.41 -0.39
C GLY A 313 12.04 6.65 0.21
N THR A 314 11.86 6.67 1.53
CA THR A 314 11.31 7.82 2.26
C THR A 314 11.92 7.92 3.65
N ARG A 315 12.12 9.15 4.12
CA ARG A 315 12.50 9.46 5.51
C ARG A 315 11.29 9.81 6.40
N ARG A 316 10.08 9.86 5.82
CA ARG A 316 8.83 10.20 6.51
C ARG A 316 7.98 8.95 6.69
N TRP A 317 7.81 8.50 7.93
CA TRP A 317 7.04 7.30 8.24
C TRP A 317 5.56 7.35 7.77
N PRO A 318 4.84 8.50 7.74
CA PRO A 318 3.47 8.53 7.23
C PRO A 318 3.37 8.16 5.74
N VAL A 319 4.40 8.49 4.95
CA VAL A 319 4.48 8.10 3.54
C VAL A 319 4.69 6.60 3.39
N ALA A 320 5.44 5.96 4.31
CA ALA A 320 5.57 4.51 4.33
C ALA A 320 4.21 3.83 4.60
N VAL A 321 3.41 4.36 5.54
CA VAL A 321 2.04 3.88 5.77
C VAL A 321 1.18 4.04 4.53
N PHE A 322 1.26 5.19 3.84
CA PHE A 322 0.51 5.41 2.61
C PHE A 322 0.87 4.41 1.50
N TYR A 323 2.15 4.04 1.36
CA TYR A 323 2.53 2.96 0.45
C TYR A 323 1.88 1.63 0.83
N ASN A 324 1.85 1.28 2.12
CA ASN A 324 1.16 0.06 2.57
C ASN A 324 -0.35 0.11 2.25
N ILE A 325 -1.00 1.26 2.45
CA ILE A 325 -2.40 1.46 2.07
C ILE A 325 -2.60 1.20 0.57
N LEU A 326 -1.74 1.75 -0.29
CA LEU A 326 -1.84 1.53 -1.74
C LEU A 326 -1.63 0.07 -2.14
N ASP A 327 -0.68 -0.62 -1.51
CA ASP A 327 -0.41 -2.04 -1.74
C ASP A 327 -1.63 -2.91 -1.38
N LEU A 328 -2.21 -2.68 -0.20
CA LEU A 328 -3.39 -3.40 0.28
C LEU A 328 -4.66 -3.03 -0.51
N ALA A 329 -4.85 -1.75 -0.83
CA ALA A 329 -5.97 -1.28 -1.64
C ALA A 329 -5.94 -1.86 -3.06
N GLY A 330 -4.75 -1.99 -3.66
CA GLY A 330 -4.58 -2.62 -4.97
C GLY A 330 -4.96 -4.11 -4.96
N ILE A 331 -4.71 -4.81 -3.84
CA ILE A 331 -5.13 -6.21 -3.65
C ILE A 331 -6.65 -6.29 -3.47
N ASN A 332 -7.21 -5.49 -2.57
CA ASN A 332 -8.65 -5.47 -2.31
C ASN A 332 -9.44 -5.12 -3.59
N ALA A 333 -9.01 -4.11 -4.35
CA ALA A 333 -9.64 -3.72 -5.61
C ALA A 333 -9.55 -4.84 -6.66
N HIS A 334 -8.42 -5.54 -6.75
CA HIS A 334 -8.27 -6.68 -7.66
C HIS A 334 -9.20 -7.83 -7.31
N ILE A 335 -9.35 -8.14 -6.02
CA ILE A 335 -10.27 -9.17 -5.53
C ILE A 335 -11.72 -8.78 -5.86
N LEU A 336 -12.14 -7.56 -5.52
CA LEU A 336 -13.50 -7.09 -5.83
C LEU A 336 -13.80 -7.13 -7.33
N PHE A 337 -12.85 -6.69 -8.16
CA PHE A 337 -13.00 -6.76 -9.61
C PHE A 337 -13.23 -8.20 -10.08
N LYS A 338 -12.44 -9.16 -9.60
CA LYS A 338 -12.60 -10.57 -9.96
C LYS A 338 -13.95 -11.14 -9.53
N GLU A 339 -14.40 -10.84 -8.31
CA GLU A 339 -15.68 -11.32 -7.79
C GLU A 339 -16.86 -10.68 -8.53
N CYS A 340 -16.81 -9.37 -8.82
CA CYS A 340 -17.91 -8.66 -9.47
C CYS A 340 -18.02 -8.94 -10.98
N THR A 341 -16.90 -9.22 -11.66
CA THR A 341 -16.90 -9.39 -13.13
C THR A 341 -16.57 -10.82 -13.57
N SER A 342 -16.34 -11.75 -12.64
CA SER A 342 -15.83 -13.11 -12.91
C SER A 342 -14.54 -13.15 -13.74
N SER A 343 -13.77 -12.06 -13.75
CA SER A 343 -12.55 -11.97 -14.54
C SER A 343 -11.43 -12.82 -13.94
N LYS A 344 -10.62 -13.43 -14.81
CA LYS A 344 -9.38 -14.13 -14.44
C LYS A 344 -8.12 -13.28 -14.66
N ILE A 345 -8.27 -11.94 -14.75
CA ILE A 345 -7.14 -11.03 -15.01
C ILE A 345 -6.03 -11.20 -13.97
N ALA A 346 -4.79 -11.36 -14.44
CA ALA A 346 -3.62 -11.38 -13.57
C ALA A 346 -3.42 -10.02 -12.89
N ARG A 347 -3.04 -10.03 -11.60
CA ARG A 347 -2.95 -8.81 -10.77
C ARG A 347 -2.04 -7.73 -11.37
N ARG A 348 -0.90 -8.10 -11.96
CA ARG A 348 -0.03 -7.13 -12.64
C ARG A 348 -0.78 -6.40 -13.76
N LYS A 349 -1.50 -7.12 -14.62
CA LYS A 349 -2.27 -6.54 -15.73
C LYS A 349 -3.42 -5.67 -15.20
N PHE A 350 -4.06 -6.08 -14.10
CA PHE A 350 -5.05 -5.25 -13.41
C PHE A 350 -4.45 -3.92 -12.92
N LEU A 351 -3.29 -3.94 -12.24
CA LEU A 351 -2.64 -2.73 -11.76
C LEU A 351 -2.21 -1.78 -12.90
N LEU A 352 -1.78 -2.33 -14.04
CA LEU A 352 -1.47 -1.51 -15.23
C LEU A 352 -2.73 -0.81 -15.78
N ARG A 353 -3.88 -1.51 -15.85
CA ARG A 353 -5.15 -0.91 -16.27
C ARG A 353 -5.66 0.14 -15.27
N LEU A 354 -5.59 -0.17 -13.98
CA LEU A 354 -5.93 0.76 -12.91
C LEU A 354 -5.11 2.05 -13.00
N ALA A 355 -3.81 1.94 -13.30
CA ALA A 355 -2.96 3.11 -13.47
C ALA A 355 -3.36 3.97 -14.68
N GLU A 356 -3.75 3.36 -15.81
CA GLU A 356 -4.29 4.10 -16.95
C GLU A 356 -5.57 4.86 -16.58
N GLU A 357 -6.52 4.19 -15.91
CA GLU A 357 -7.78 4.80 -15.47
C GLU A 357 -7.55 5.94 -14.47
N LEU A 358 -6.61 5.77 -13.53
CA LEU A 358 -6.28 6.79 -12.53
C LEU A 358 -5.70 8.07 -13.16
N ARG A 359 -4.95 7.97 -14.26
CA ARG A 359 -4.36 9.16 -14.92
C ARG A 359 -5.26 9.78 -16.00
N ALA A 360 -6.35 9.12 -16.40
CA ALA A 360 -7.14 9.50 -17.58
C ALA A 360 -7.60 10.96 -17.56
N GLU A 361 -8.31 11.35 -16.49
CA GLU A 361 -8.82 12.72 -16.27
C GLU A 361 -7.71 13.78 -16.35
N PHE A 362 -6.54 13.49 -15.79
CA PHE A 362 -5.39 14.41 -15.84
C PHE A 362 -4.80 14.52 -17.24
N MET A 363 -4.73 13.42 -17.98
CA MET A 363 -4.23 13.40 -19.36
C MET A 363 -5.19 14.11 -20.32
N GLU A 364 -6.49 13.99 -20.12
CA GLU A 364 -7.51 14.74 -20.86
C GLU A 364 -7.34 16.25 -20.64
N GLY A 365 -7.20 16.69 -19.39
CA GLY A 365 -6.92 18.09 -19.07
C GLY A 365 -5.64 18.61 -19.73
N LYS A 366 -4.55 17.82 -19.74
CA LYS A 366 -3.30 18.19 -20.43
C LYS A 366 -3.49 18.32 -21.94
N ARG A 367 -4.27 17.42 -22.58
CA ARG A 367 -4.55 17.48 -24.02
C ARG A 367 -5.38 18.71 -24.36
N ALA A 368 -6.41 19.01 -23.58
CA ALA A 368 -7.24 20.20 -23.76
C ALA A 368 -6.42 21.48 -23.62
N ALA A 369 -5.58 21.59 -22.58
CA ALA A 369 -4.70 22.74 -22.39
C ALA A 369 -3.70 22.91 -23.56
N SER A 370 -3.13 21.80 -24.05
CA SER A 370 -2.23 21.83 -25.22
C SER A 370 -2.95 22.27 -26.49
N GLN A 371 -4.22 21.90 -26.68
CA GLN A 371 -5.05 22.33 -27.81
C GLN A 371 -5.46 23.80 -27.70
N LEU A 372 -5.58 24.36 -26.49
CA LEU A 372 -5.81 25.79 -26.31
C LEU A 372 -4.55 26.62 -26.61
N THR A 373 -3.37 26.10 -26.29
CA THR A 373 -2.09 26.75 -26.65
C THR A 373 -1.70 26.59 -28.12
N GLN A 374 -2.26 25.60 -28.82
CA GLN A 374 -2.14 25.41 -30.26
C GLN A 374 -3.43 25.95 -30.89
N GLY A 375 -3.49 27.25 -31.20
CA GLY A 375 -4.69 27.90 -31.76
C GLY A 375 -5.37 27.15 -32.92
N PRO A 376 -6.61 27.51 -33.27
CA PRO A 376 -7.43 26.71 -34.18
C PRO A 376 -6.75 26.57 -35.57
N ASN A 377 -6.68 25.31 -36.04
CA ASN A 377 -6.19 24.83 -37.34
C ASN A 377 -4.68 24.73 -37.60
N GLN A 378 -4.10 23.55 -37.30
CA GLN A 378 -3.09 22.91 -38.16
C GLN A 378 -3.27 21.37 -38.20
N LYS A 379 -4.49 20.86 -38.42
CA LYS A 379 -4.71 19.41 -38.61
C LYS A 379 -4.67 18.92 -40.06
N ASN A 380 -4.47 19.80 -41.05
CA ASN A 380 -4.35 19.42 -42.47
C ASN A 380 -3.05 19.91 -43.11
N GLN A 381 -1.89 19.63 -42.52
CA GLN A 381 -0.64 19.61 -43.30
C GLN A 381 0.08 18.27 -43.13
N PRO A 382 0.59 17.67 -44.22
CA PRO A 382 1.44 16.50 -44.13
C PRO A 382 2.68 16.83 -43.27
N PRO A 383 3.36 15.84 -42.69
CA PRO A 383 4.51 16.08 -41.80
C PRO A 383 5.55 16.95 -42.54
N GLN A 384 5.65 18.22 -42.15
CA GLN A 384 6.71 19.08 -42.64
C GLN A 384 8.03 18.52 -42.10
N LEU A 385 8.86 18.01 -43.02
CA LEU A 385 10.27 17.78 -42.80
C LEU A 385 10.86 19.04 -42.18
N THR A 386 11.21 18.98 -40.89
CA THR A 386 11.88 20.09 -40.21
C THR A 386 13.10 20.51 -41.05
N PRO A 387 13.21 21.78 -41.50
CA PRO A 387 14.29 22.19 -42.37
C PRO A 387 15.64 21.93 -41.68
N LYS A 388 16.56 21.24 -42.36
CA LYS A 388 17.92 21.02 -41.84
C LYS A 388 18.55 22.37 -41.46
N ARG A 389 19.14 22.45 -40.27
CA ARG A 389 19.84 23.66 -39.81
C ARG A 389 20.94 24.05 -40.80
N ARG A 390 20.93 25.30 -41.24
CA ARG A 390 21.90 25.88 -42.18
C ARG A 390 23.03 26.55 -41.41
N GLN A 391 24.23 26.61 -41.99
CA GLN A 391 25.35 27.30 -41.35
C GLN A 391 25.16 28.82 -41.46
N CYS A 392 25.47 29.55 -40.40
CA CYS A 392 25.45 31.02 -40.40
C CYS A 392 26.34 31.56 -41.51
N GLN A 393 25.77 32.42 -42.35
CA GLN A 393 26.47 33.08 -43.46
C GLN A 393 26.96 34.50 -43.10
N VAL A 394 26.47 35.08 -42.00
CA VAL A 394 26.91 36.41 -41.55
C VAL A 394 28.30 36.35 -40.92
N ARG A 395 28.62 35.28 -40.17
CA ARG A 395 29.95 34.94 -39.61
C ARG A 395 30.75 36.10 -38.97
N ARG A 396 30.08 37.15 -38.51
CA ARG A 396 30.73 38.34 -37.94
C ARG A 396 31.34 38.05 -36.56
N ILE A 397 30.67 37.21 -35.78
CA ILE A 397 31.08 36.85 -34.41
C ILE A 397 31.16 35.32 -34.22
N CYS A 398 30.42 34.54 -35.02
CA CYS A 398 30.47 33.08 -34.94
C CYS A 398 31.39 32.47 -36.01
N LYS A 399 32.07 31.35 -35.67
CA LYS A 399 32.88 30.61 -36.63
C LYS A 399 32.05 29.68 -37.53
N GLN A 400 31.14 28.87 -36.97
CA GLN A 400 30.39 27.85 -37.74
C GLN A 400 28.98 27.51 -37.20
N ASN A 401 28.34 28.41 -36.45
CA ASN A 401 27.07 28.09 -35.80
C ASN A 401 25.98 27.72 -36.81
N LYS A 402 25.16 26.72 -36.45
CA LYS A 402 24.00 26.28 -37.23
C LYS A 402 22.74 27.00 -36.74
N THR A 403 21.88 27.40 -37.67
CA THR A 403 20.67 28.20 -37.42
C THR A 403 19.50 27.75 -38.28
N HIS A 404 18.28 27.97 -37.80
CA HIS A 404 17.07 27.94 -38.64
C HIS A 404 16.70 29.35 -39.12
N ASP A 405 17.21 30.38 -38.45
CA ASP A 405 16.80 31.76 -38.63
C ASP A 405 17.47 32.38 -39.85
N THR A 406 16.76 33.29 -40.49
CA THR A 406 17.18 33.96 -41.71
C THR A 406 16.96 35.46 -41.55
N CYS A 407 17.90 36.29 -42.00
CA CYS A 407 17.75 37.74 -41.91
C CYS A 407 16.55 38.20 -42.75
N CYS A 408 15.64 38.98 -42.16
CA CYS A 408 14.45 39.48 -42.86
C CYS A 408 14.78 40.42 -44.03
N LYS A 409 15.96 41.05 -44.04
CA LYS A 409 16.36 41.99 -45.11
C LYS A 409 17.14 41.33 -46.25
N CYS A 410 18.09 40.46 -45.93
CA CYS A 410 19.00 39.89 -46.93
C CYS A 410 18.86 38.37 -47.10
N HIS A 411 17.95 37.74 -46.35
CA HIS A 411 17.60 36.32 -46.43
C HIS A 411 18.79 35.35 -46.30
N LYS A 412 19.89 35.81 -45.71
CA LYS A 412 21.02 34.98 -45.33
C LYS A 412 20.73 34.26 -44.00
N PRO A 413 21.04 32.96 -43.86
CA PRO A 413 20.99 32.27 -42.58
C PRO A 413 21.88 32.96 -41.54
N VAL A 414 21.31 33.30 -40.39
CA VAL A 414 22.00 34.04 -39.32
C VAL A 414 21.76 33.38 -37.97
N CYS A 415 22.82 33.14 -37.20
CA CYS A 415 22.70 32.60 -35.84
C CYS A 415 22.45 33.71 -34.83
N GLY A 416 21.94 33.39 -33.64
CA GLY A 416 21.65 34.36 -32.58
C GLY A 416 22.81 35.29 -32.24
N ASN A 417 24.05 34.80 -32.25
CA ASN A 417 25.23 35.64 -31.95
C ASN A 417 25.58 36.64 -33.06
N CYS A 418 25.09 36.44 -34.29
CA CYS A 418 25.31 37.33 -35.43
C CYS A 418 24.04 38.10 -35.82
N ALA A 419 22.93 37.88 -35.11
CA ALA A 419 21.67 38.58 -35.31
C ALA A 419 21.53 39.67 -34.24
N ARG A 420 21.05 40.85 -34.64
CA ARG A 420 20.43 41.78 -33.69
C ARG A 420 18.93 41.55 -33.76
N ARG A 421 18.32 41.24 -32.61
CA ARG A 421 16.87 41.33 -32.45
C ARG A 421 16.56 42.79 -32.15
N THR A 422 15.68 43.36 -32.94
CA THR A 422 15.14 44.71 -32.71
C THR A 422 13.65 44.50 -32.57
N GLU A 423 13.18 44.49 -31.34
CA GLU A 423 11.76 44.67 -31.04
C GLU A 423 11.64 46.13 -30.61
N VAL A 424 10.98 46.93 -31.45
CA VAL A 424 10.53 48.27 -31.09
C VAL A 424 9.03 48.24 -31.28
N THR A 425 8.32 48.28 -30.17
CA THR A 425 6.85 48.29 -30.10
C THR A 425 6.43 49.73 -29.79
N CYS A 426 5.45 50.28 -30.49
CA CYS A 426 4.93 51.62 -30.17
C CYS A 426 4.06 51.56 -28.90
N VAL A 427 3.89 52.71 -28.25
CA VAL A 427 3.12 52.83 -27.00
C VAL A 427 1.66 52.36 -27.13
N ASP A 428 1.07 52.44 -28.32
CA ASP A 428 -0.32 52.02 -28.55
C ASP A 428 -0.50 50.51 -28.72
N CYS A 429 0.60 49.76 -28.83
CA CYS A 429 0.60 48.31 -29.05
C CYS A 429 0.93 47.50 -27.77
N GLU A 430 0.95 48.13 -26.59
CA GLU A 430 1.19 47.47 -25.29
C GLU A 430 -0.10 47.33 -24.44
N SER A 431 -1.24 47.05 -25.10
CA SER A 431 -2.54 46.78 -24.45
C SER A 431 -3.06 45.37 -24.74
#